data_AF-A0A4Z0QFP3-F1
#
_entry.id   AF-A0A4Z0QFP3-F1
#
_cell.length_a   1.000
_cell.length_b   1.000
_cell.length_c   1.000
_cell.angle_alpha   90.00
_cell.angle_beta   90.00
_cell.angle_gamma   90.00
#
_symmetry.space_group_name_H-M   'P 1'
#
loop_
_entity.id
_entity.type
_entity.pdbx_description
1 polymer ?
#
loop_
_entity_poly.entity_id
_entity_poly.type
_entity_poly.pdbx_seq_one_letter_code
_entity_poly.pdbx_strand_id
1 'polypeptide(L)'
;MYSIDTILDALAPGALLLASPVFLYTAFKDWRRKVYFRRYGIEAEGIVVRVEERKEEEHILRIPIVSFSTQDMHWITLPYEGGNLANKLQTGQTILLRYDPTNYKDFIIPVDESSTTIWLCLLAGASLFTAGVVSLAKAQ
;
A
#
# COMPACT_ATOMS: atom_id res chain seq x y z
N MET A 1 45.40 8.40 1.72
CA MET A 1 44.48 9.22 0.92
C MET A 1 43.63 8.22 0.15
N TYR A 2 42.44 7.88 0.65
CA TYR A 2 41.56 6.90 0.00
C TYR A 2 40.97 7.54 -1.27
N SER A 3 40.98 6.82 -2.39
CA SER A 3 40.36 7.30 -3.63
C SER A 3 38.85 7.38 -3.42
N ILE A 4 38.21 8.39 -3.99
CA ILE A 4 36.74 8.62 -3.90
C ILE A 4 35.97 7.37 -4.39
N ASP A 5 36.56 6.65 -5.33
CA ASP A 5 36.03 5.41 -5.90
C ASP A 5 35.85 4.30 -4.84
N THR A 6 36.77 4.21 -3.88
CA THR A 6 36.72 3.20 -2.81
C THR A 6 35.58 3.46 -1.81
N ILE A 7 35.18 4.72 -1.63
CA ILE A 7 34.06 5.11 -0.77
C ILE A 7 32.73 4.86 -1.50
N LEU A 8 32.67 5.11 -2.81
CA LEU A 8 31.49 4.80 -3.63
C LEU A 8 31.21 3.29 -3.74
N ASP A 9 32.24 2.46 -3.88
CA ASP A 9 32.11 1.00 -3.95
C ASP A 9 31.60 0.38 -2.64
N ALA A 10 31.95 0.97 -1.49
CA ALA A 10 31.46 0.54 -0.18
C ALA A 10 30.06 1.11 0.15
N LEU A 11 29.67 2.24 -0.44
CA LEU A 11 28.35 2.85 -0.23
C LEU A 11 27.22 2.03 -0.87
N ALA A 12 27.50 1.40 -2.00
CA ALA A 12 26.53 0.62 -2.76
C ALA A 12 25.91 -0.54 -1.96
N PRO A 13 26.67 -1.45 -1.32
CA PRO A 13 26.09 -2.53 -0.51
C PRO A 13 25.36 -2.03 0.75
N GLY A 14 25.86 -0.97 1.39
CA GLY A 14 25.22 -0.36 2.55
C GLY A 14 23.85 0.26 2.20
N ALA A 15 23.76 0.95 1.07
CA ALA A 15 22.50 1.52 0.58
C ALA A 15 21.45 0.44 0.26
N LEU A 16 21.86 -0.68 -0.34
CA LEU A 16 20.98 -1.80 -0.66
C LEU A 16 20.42 -2.47 0.62
N LEU A 17 21.27 -2.66 1.64
CA LEU A 17 20.85 -3.22 2.93
C LEU A 17 19.90 -2.30 3.69
N LEU A 18 20.07 -0.98 3.60
CA LEU A 18 19.19 0.00 4.24
C LEU A 18 17.84 0.16 3.52
N ALA A 19 17.81 -0.03 2.19
CA ALA A 19 16.57 0.02 1.42
C ALA A 19 15.65 -1.19 1.67
N SER A 20 16.23 -2.38 1.91
CA SER A 20 15.46 -3.62 2.10
C SER A 20 14.42 -3.57 3.23
N PRO A 21 14.74 -3.11 4.46
CA PRO A 21 13.77 -2.98 5.54
C PRO A 21 12.56 -2.12 5.18
N VAL A 22 12.74 -1.08 4.35
CA VAL A 22 11.64 -0.20 3.93
C VAL A 22 10.62 -0.98 3.10
N PHE A 23 11.08 -1.75 2.10
CA PHE A 23 10.21 -2.57 1.27
C PHE A 23 9.56 -3.72 2.05
N LEU A 24 10.28 -4.34 2.98
CA LEU A 24 9.72 -5.40 3.82
C LEU A 24 8.67 -4.84 4.80
N TYR A 25 8.92 -3.65 5.35
CA TYR A 25 7.99 -2.98 6.26
C TYR A 25 6.69 -2.60 5.56
N THR A 26 6.74 -2.05 4.34
CA THR A 26 5.52 -1.72 3.57
C THR A 26 4.69 -2.96 3.27
N ALA A 27 5.34 -4.04 2.79
CA ALA A 27 4.68 -5.32 2.54
C ALA A 27 4.02 -5.88 3.81
N PHE A 28 4.73 -5.80 4.95
CA PHE A 28 4.23 -6.29 6.23
C PHE A 28 3.07 -5.46 6.78
N LYS A 29 3.13 -4.13 6.64
CA LYS A 29 2.05 -3.21 7.04
C LYS A 29 0.76 -3.52 6.25
N ASP A 30 0.87 -3.65 4.94
CA ASP A 30 -0.27 -3.95 4.07
C ASP A 30 -0.84 -5.34 4.35
N TRP A 31 0.04 -6.33 4.56
CA TRP A 31 -0.38 -7.67 4.95
C TRP A 31 -1.13 -7.69 6.29
N ARG A 32 -0.60 -7.03 7.32
CA ARG A 32 -1.30 -6.90 8.61
C ARG A 32 -2.65 -6.24 8.47
N ARG A 33 -2.74 -5.14 7.70
CA ARG A 33 -4.00 -4.44 7.47
C ARG A 33 -5.02 -5.36 6.82
N LYS A 34 -4.64 -6.12 5.78
CA LYS A 34 -5.51 -7.11 5.14
C LYS A 34 -5.98 -8.21 6.11
N VAL A 35 -5.06 -8.75 6.92
CA VAL A 35 -5.39 -9.78 7.92
C VAL A 35 -6.35 -9.23 8.97
N TYR A 36 -6.15 -7.98 9.41
CA TYR A 36 -7.02 -7.30 10.36
C TYR A 36 -8.44 -7.18 9.82
N PHE A 37 -8.64 -6.58 8.65
CA PHE A 37 -9.97 -6.41 8.06
C PHE A 37 -10.65 -7.73 7.70
N ARG A 38 -9.88 -8.77 7.34
CA ARG A 38 -10.44 -10.11 7.11
C ARG A 38 -11.00 -10.74 8.39
N ARG A 39 -10.45 -10.39 9.55
CA ARG A 39 -10.83 -11.01 10.84
C ARG A 39 -11.81 -10.17 11.65
N TYR A 40 -11.69 -8.84 11.57
CA TYR A 40 -12.42 -7.90 12.43
C TYR A 40 -13.23 -6.87 11.64
N GLY A 41 -13.03 -6.77 10.33
CA GLY A 41 -13.78 -5.83 9.49
C GLY A 41 -15.22 -6.28 9.31
N ILE A 42 -16.15 -5.32 9.37
CA ILE A 42 -17.56 -5.56 9.08
C ILE A 42 -17.81 -5.28 7.60
N GLU A 43 -18.45 -6.23 6.93
CA GLU A 43 -18.85 -6.07 5.52
C GLU A 43 -20.03 -5.11 5.39
N ALA A 44 -19.92 -4.19 4.44
CA ALA A 44 -20.99 -3.28 4.06
C ALA A 44 -21.01 -3.08 2.54
N GLU A 45 -22.19 -2.77 2.04
CA GLU A 45 -22.39 -2.31 0.68
C GLU A 45 -22.21 -0.79 0.64
N GLY A 46 -21.34 -0.32 -0.24
CA GLY A 46 -21.09 1.08 -0.48
C GLY A 46 -21.36 1.46 -1.93
N ILE A 47 -21.60 2.73 -2.17
CA ILE A 47 -21.75 3.31 -3.50
C ILE A 47 -20.72 4.41 -3.70
N VAL A 48 -20.06 4.41 -4.87
CA VAL A 48 -19.18 5.50 -5.26
C VAL A 48 -20.04 6.69 -5.65
N VAL A 49 -20.10 7.71 -4.80
CA VAL A 49 -20.97 8.89 -5.02
C VAL A 49 -20.37 9.88 -6.01
N ARG A 50 -19.05 9.97 -6.08
CA ARG A 50 -18.30 10.75 -7.07
C ARG A 50 -16.85 10.29 -7.12
N VAL A 51 -16.12 10.70 -8.14
CA VAL A 51 -14.67 10.54 -8.23
C VAL A 51 -14.05 11.92 -8.33
N GLU A 52 -13.22 12.27 -7.36
CA GLU A 52 -12.47 13.52 -7.36
C GLU A 52 -11.15 13.31 -8.10
N GLU A 53 -10.71 14.32 -8.85
CA GLU A 53 -9.41 14.29 -9.53
C GLU A 53 -8.50 15.34 -8.90
N ARG A 54 -7.34 14.89 -8.40
CA ARG A 54 -6.29 15.75 -7.86
C ARG A 54 -5.12 15.72 -8.83
N LYS A 55 -4.78 16.87 -9.40
CA LYS A 55 -3.54 17.03 -10.16
C LYS A 55 -2.37 17.15 -9.20
N GLU A 56 -1.47 16.19 -9.26
CA GLU A 56 -0.12 16.29 -8.73
C GLU A 56 0.84 16.51 -9.92
N GLU A 57 2.02 17.06 -9.67
CA GLU A 57 2.92 17.66 -10.67
C GLU A 57 3.03 16.87 -11.98
N GLU A 58 3.16 15.55 -11.91
CA GLU A 58 3.32 14.66 -13.07
C GLU A 58 2.15 13.69 -13.28
N HIS A 59 1.16 13.64 -12.37
CA HIS A 59 0.14 12.60 -12.36
C HIS A 59 -1.24 13.11 -11.92
N ILE A 60 -2.31 12.54 -12.49
CA ILE A 60 -3.69 12.78 -12.05
C ILE A 60 -4.08 11.64 -11.11
N LEU A 61 -4.27 11.97 -9.83
CA LEU A 61 -4.83 11.04 -8.85
C LEU A 61 -6.35 11.07 -8.93
N ARG A 62 -6.97 9.91 -9.08
CA ARG A 62 -8.42 9.73 -8.96
C ARG A 62 -8.73 9.23 -7.56
N ILE A 63 -9.59 9.93 -6.84
CA ILE A 63 -9.97 9.64 -5.47
C ILE A 63 -11.48 9.40 -5.44
N PRO A 64 -11.93 8.15 -5.49
CA PRO A 64 -13.34 7.81 -5.37
C PRO A 64 -13.85 8.20 -3.98
N ILE A 65 -14.98 8.88 -3.93
CA ILE A 65 -15.69 9.17 -2.69
C ILE A 65 -16.77 8.11 -2.54
N VAL A 66 -16.70 7.33 -1.46
CA VAL A 66 -17.57 6.19 -1.19
C VAL A 66 -18.54 6.55 -0.08
N SER A 67 -19.81 6.25 -0.28
CA SER A 67 -20.84 6.33 0.76
C SER A 67 -21.33 4.94 1.14
N PHE A 68 -21.40 4.63 2.42
CA PHE A 68 -21.88 3.34 2.90
C PHE A 68 -22.60 3.47 4.24
N SER A 69 -23.43 2.48 4.56
CA SER A 69 -24.13 2.40 5.84
C SER A 69 -23.31 1.58 6.84
N THR A 70 -23.15 2.11 8.05
CA THR A 70 -22.59 1.39 9.20
C THR A 70 -23.62 0.47 9.85
N GLN A 71 -23.18 -0.38 10.77
CA GLN A 71 -24.03 -1.29 11.55
C GLN A 71 -25.05 -0.50 12.40
N ASP A 72 -24.69 0.71 12.83
CA ASP A 72 -25.57 1.61 13.58
C ASP A 72 -26.55 2.40 12.67
N MET A 73 -26.65 2.01 11.40
CA MET A 73 -27.48 2.67 10.36
C MET A 73 -27.13 4.15 10.10
N HIS A 74 -25.89 4.54 10.40
CA HIS A 74 -25.37 5.84 10.00
C HIS A 74 -24.73 5.74 8.62
N TRP A 75 -25.13 6.65 7.73
CA TRP A 75 -24.48 6.85 6.44
C TRP A 75 -23.21 7.67 6.61
N ILE A 76 -22.11 7.17 6.05
CA ILE A 76 -20.80 7.81 6.10
C ILE A 76 -20.29 7.94 4.68
N THR A 77 -19.70 9.10 4.36
CA THR A 77 -19.14 9.40 3.05
C THR A 77 -17.68 9.80 3.22
N LEU A 78 -16.77 9.01 2.62
CA LEU A 78 -15.33 9.15 2.82
C LEU A 78 -14.56 8.95 1.51
N PRO A 79 -13.40 9.61 1.35
CA PRO A 79 -12.50 9.31 0.25
C PRO A 79 -11.91 7.90 0.41
N TYR A 80 -11.84 7.17 -0.70
CA TYR A 80 -11.10 5.92 -0.80
C TYR A 80 -9.66 6.23 -1.19
N GLU A 81 -8.74 6.03 -0.24
CA GLU A 81 -7.30 6.21 -0.44
C GLU A 81 -6.60 4.90 -0.87
N GLY A 82 -7.36 3.84 -1.17
CA GLY A 82 -6.76 2.57 -1.61
C GLY A 82 -6.27 2.64 -3.05
N GLY A 83 -5.04 2.19 -3.26
CA GLY A 83 -4.20 2.49 -4.43
C GLY A 83 -4.81 2.19 -5.80
N ASN A 84 -4.39 1.08 -6.43
CA ASN A 84 -4.61 0.89 -7.88
C ASN A 84 -6.08 0.73 -8.28
N LEU A 85 -6.95 0.31 -7.37
CA LEU A 85 -8.38 0.17 -7.66
C LEU A 85 -9.08 1.54 -7.80
N ALA A 86 -8.54 2.61 -7.21
CA ALA A 86 -9.13 3.94 -7.30
C ALA A 86 -9.38 4.39 -8.76
N ASN A 87 -8.46 4.02 -9.67
CA ASN A 87 -8.57 4.33 -11.10
C ASN A 87 -9.64 3.53 -11.84
N LYS A 88 -10.12 2.42 -11.27
CA LYS A 88 -11.10 1.52 -11.89
C LYS A 88 -12.53 1.80 -11.42
N LEU A 89 -12.69 2.50 -10.30
CA LEU A 89 -14.00 2.80 -9.73
C LEU A 89 -14.68 3.93 -10.50
N GLN A 90 -15.99 3.80 -10.67
CA GLN A 90 -16.83 4.77 -11.38
C GLN A 90 -17.96 5.27 -10.50
N THR A 91 -18.37 6.52 -10.69
CA THR A 91 -19.54 7.10 -10.03
C THR A 91 -20.79 6.23 -10.28
N GLY A 92 -21.57 5.98 -9.23
CA GLY A 92 -22.75 5.12 -9.25
C GLY A 92 -22.45 3.63 -9.09
N GLN A 93 -21.18 3.22 -9.07
CA GLN A 93 -20.81 1.83 -8.88
C GLN A 93 -21.05 1.41 -7.43
N THR A 94 -21.77 0.31 -7.26
CA THR A 94 -21.88 -0.42 -6.00
C THR A 94 -20.63 -1.27 -5.77
N ILE A 95 -20.11 -1.22 -4.55
CA ILE A 95 -18.93 -1.96 -4.11
C ILE A 95 -19.19 -2.63 -2.76
N LEU A 96 -18.58 -3.79 -2.56
CA LEU A 96 -18.46 -4.40 -1.24
C LEU A 96 -17.19 -3.90 -0.58
N LEU A 97 -17.30 -3.46 0.68
CA LEU A 97 -16.18 -2.98 1.48
C LEU A 97 -16.20 -3.59 2.88
N ARG A 98 -15.05 -3.54 3.56
CA ARG A 98 -14.92 -3.89 4.96
C ARG A 98 -14.40 -2.68 5.73
N TYR A 99 -15.11 -2.26 6.76
CA TYR A 99 -14.73 -1.13 7.61
C TYR A 99 -14.45 -1.59 9.05
N ASP A 100 -13.69 -0.79 9.79
CA ASP A 100 -13.41 -1.03 11.20
C ASP A 100 -14.57 -0.47 12.05
N PRO A 101 -15.27 -1.29 12.86
CA PRO A 101 -16.36 -0.81 13.70
C PRO A 101 -15.92 0.16 14.81
N THR A 102 -14.64 0.17 15.18
CA THR A 102 -14.08 1.12 16.15
C THR A 102 -13.61 2.41 15.50
N ASN A 103 -13.41 2.40 14.17
CA ASN A 103 -13.00 3.56 13.39
C ASN A 103 -13.55 3.49 11.96
N TYR A 104 -14.74 4.05 11.75
CA TYR A 104 -15.42 4.04 10.45
C TYR A 104 -14.65 4.72 9.31
N LYS A 105 -13.60 5.49 9.62
CA LYS A 105 -12.73 6.11 8.61
C LYS A 105 -11.75 5.15 7.98
N ASP A 106 -11.45 4.03 8.61
CA ASP A 106 -10.55 3.02 8.07
C ASP A 106 -11.37 1.89 7.44
N PHE A 107 -11.27 1.76 6.12
CA PHE A 107 -11.93 0.70 5.36
C PHE A 107 -11.07 0.23 4.19
N ILE A 108 -11.38 -0.97 3.72
CA ILE A 108 -10.76 -1.58 2.53
C ILE A 108 -11.83 -2.08 1.57
N ILE A 109 -11.49 -2.13 0.29
CA ILE A 109 -12.29 -2.81 -0.73
C ILE A 109 -11.59 -4.13 -1.04
N PRO A 110 -12.20 -5.30 -0.73
CA PRO A 110 -11.56 -6.60 -0.94
C PRO A 110 -11.12 -6.86 -2.39
N VAL A 111 -11.77 -6.24 -3.39
CA VAL A 111 -11.37 -6.39 -4.79
C VAL A 111 -10.04 -5.68 -5.10
N ASP A 112 -9.62 -4.70 -4.28
CA ASP A 112 -8.27 -4.10 -4.33
C ASP A 112 -7.22 -4.99 -3.64
N GLU A 113 -7.58 -6.21 -3.22
CA GLU A 113 -6.66 -7.14 -2.55
C GLU A 113 -5.55 -7.68 -3.46
N SER A 114 -5.33 -7.15 -4.67
CA SER A 114 -4.22 -7.52 -5.55
C SER A 114 -2.94 -7.69 -4.73
N SER A 115 -2.57 -8.94 -4.49
CA SER A 115 -1.40 -9.33 -3.70
C SER A 115 -0.12 -8.96 -4.41
N THR A 116 -0.22 -8.52 -5.67
CA THR A 116 0.90 -8.18 -6.54
C THR A 116 1.82 -7.14 -5.90
N THR A 117 1.30 -6.07 -5.30
CA THR A 117 2.15 -5.06 -4.66
C THR A 117 2.90 -5.64 -3.46
N ILE A 118 2.24 -6.47 -2.64
CA ILE A 118 2.87 -7.14 -1.49
C ILE A 118 3.98 -8.07 -1.99
N TRP A 119 3.72 -8.86 -3.02
CA TRP A 119 4.71 -9.77 -3.62
C TRP A 119 5.87 -9.01 -4.25
N LEU A 120 5.62 -7.93 -4.98
CA LEU A 120 6.66 -7.09 -5.58
C LEU A 120 7.56 -6.48 -4.50
N CYS A 121 6.98 -5.90 -3.45
CA CYS A 121 7.76 -5.34 -2.34
C CYS A 121 8.54 -6.43 -1.60
N LEU A 122 7.96 -7.61 -1.39
CA LEU A 122 8.63 -8.74 -0.73
C LEU A 122 9.80 -9.26 -1.58
N LEU A 123 9.59 -9.45 -2.88
CA LEU A 123 10.63 -9.88 -3.81
C LEU A 123 11.75 -8.85 -3.93
N ALA A 124 11.41 -7.56 -4.03
CA ALA A 124 12.38 -6.47 -4.06
C ALA A 124 13.18 -6.38 -2.75
N GLY A 125 12.50 -6.44 -1.60
CA GLY A 125 13.17 -6.43 -0.30
C GLY A 125 14.11 -7.62 -0.12
N ALA A 126 13.69 -8.82 -0.52
CA ALA A 126 14.49 -10.05 -0.44
C ALA A 126 15.67 -10.04 -1.42
N SER A 127 15.49 -9.54 -2.63
CA SER A 127 16.58 -9.44 -3.61
C SER A 127 17.63 -8.42 -3.20
N LEU A 128 17.20 -7.25 -2.70
CA LEU A 128 18.10 -6.23 -2.16
C LEU A 128 18.88 -6.74 -0.95
N PHE A 129 18.22 -7.48 -0.06
CA PHE A 129 18.88 -8.08 1.10
C PHE A 129 19.94 -9.09 0.69
N THR A 130 19.60 -10.04 -0.18
CA THR A 130 20.54 -11.06 -0.65
C THR A 130 21.70 -10.46 -1.45
N ALA A 131 21.44 -9.50 -2.33
CA ALA A 131 22.48 -8.78 -3.06
C ALA A 131 23.42 -8.01 -2.12
N GLY A 132 22.87 -7.33 -1.11
CA GLY A 132 23.64 -6.63 -0.10
C GLY A 132 24.55 -7.56 0.69
N VAL A 133 24.03 -8.71 1.14
CA VAL A 133 24.81 -9.72 1.87
C VAL A 133 25.92 -10.31 1.00
N VAL A 134 25.64 -10.67 -0.26
CA VAL A 134 26.65 -11.22 -1.18
C VAL A 134 27.75 -10.22 -1.48
N SER A 135 27.39 -8.94 -1.68
CA SER A 135 28.37 -7.89 -1.93
C SER A 135 29.24 -7.62 -0.70
N LEU A 136 28.67 -7.67 0.51
CA LEU A 136 29.44 -7.52 1.74
C LEU A 136 30.41 -8.68 1.93
N ALA A 137 29.98 -9.92 1.64
CA ALA A 137 30.82 -11.10 1.74
C ALA A 137 31.98 -11.12 0.73
N LYS A 138 31.83 -10.47 -0.44
CA LYS A 138 32.92 -10.32 -1.43
C LYS A 138 33.91 -9.20 -1.10
N ALA A 139 33.53 -8.27 -0.22
CA ALA A 139 34.37 -7.14 0.18
C ALA A 139 35.26 -7.45 1.40
N GLN A 140 35.04 -8.59 2.05
CA GLN A 140 35.87 -9.15 3.12
C GLN A 140 36.98 -10.03 2.53
#